data_AF-A0A3C7VYY9-F1
#
_entry.id   AF-A0A3C7VYY9-F1
#
_cell.length_a   1.000
_cell.length_b   1.000
_cell.length_c   1.000
_cell.angle_alpha   90.00
_cell.angle_beta   90.00
_cell.angle_gamma   90.00
#
_symmetry.space_group_name_H-M   'P 1'
#
loop_
_entity.id
_entity.type
_entity.pdbx_description
1 polymer ?
#
loop_
_entity_poly.entity_id
_entity_poly.type
_entity_poly.pdbx_seq_one_letter_code
_entity_poly.pdbx_strand_id
1 'polypeptide(L)'
;MRKTLKFLHTVGAIGYAGAAAALLVLHAQLPDPEDLERFATLRMAMGAVAERILLPSIALVLVSGLLAMAFNRAFHNAGWVWLKLIFGVLVFEGTLVSVQAPMQRAALQAEAALAGDVPAAELAAPLGPEWGSLWVVLLLAIFNVVLGVWRPRGRRREAAAGAAD
;
A
#
# COMPACT_ATOMS: atom_id res chain seq x y z
N MET A 1 -3.98 -8.11 24.55
CA MET A 1 -3.16 -7.25 23.67
C MET A 1 -2.55 -7.98 22.45
N ARG A 2 -1.74 -9.04 22.61
CA ARG A 2 -1.09 -9.73 21.46
C ARG A 2 -2.07 -10.23 20.37
N LYS A 3 -3.20 -10.83 20.77
CA LYS A 3 -4.22 -11.32 19.81
C LYS A 3 -4.92 -10.17 19.08
N THR A 4 -5.27 -9.10 19.79
CA THR A 4 -5.90 -7.89 19.23
C THR A 4 -5.02 -7.21 18.20
N LEU A 5 -3.74 -6.97 18.53
CA LEU A 5 -2.80 -6.34 17.59
C LEU A 5 -2.57 -7.20 16.35
N LYS A 6 -2.46 -8.52 16.53
CA LYS A 6 -2.38 -9.45 15.40
C LYS A 6 -3.62 -9.40 14.51
N PHE A 7 -4.81 -9.36 15.12
CA PHE A 7 -6.08 -9.25 14.40
C PHE A 7 -6.14 -7.95 13.58
N LEU A 8 -5.92 -6.80 14.22
CA LEU A 8 -5.93 -5.49 13.56
C LEU A 8 -4.93 -5.43 12.40
N HIS A 9 -3.70 -5.91 12.62
CA HIS A 9 -2.68 -5.95 11.58
C HIS A 9 -3.09 -6.83 10.39
N THR A 10 -3.75 -7.97 10.66
CA THR A 10 -4.19 -8.89 9.61
C THR A 10 -5.36 -8.31 8.82
N VAL A 11 -6.35 -7.73 9.51
CA VAL A 11 -7.50 -7.05 8.86
C VAL A 11 -7.01 -5.88 8.02
N GLY A 12 -6.11 -5.06 8.55
CA GLY A 12 -5.51 -3.96 7.80
C GLY A 12 -4.74 -4.45 6.57
N ALA A 13 -3.98 -5.54 6.68
CA ALA A 13 -3.24 -6.08 5.54
C ALA A 13 -4.16 -6.62 4.44
N ILE A 14 -5.26 -7.29 4.82
CA ILE A 14 -6.29 -7.76 3.88
C ILE A 14 -6.98 -6.57 3.21
N GLY A 15 -7.40 -5.57 4.00
CA GLY A 15 -8.05 -4.36 3.48
C GLY A 15 -7.14 -3.59 2.52
N TYR A 16 -5.86 -3.46 2.85
CA TYR A 16 -4.87 -2.80 2.01
C TYR A 16 -4.66 -3.53 0.68
N ALA A 17 -4.36 -4.83 0.72
CA ALA A 17 -4.13 -5.61 -0.49
C ALA A 17 -5.39 -5.70 -1.37
N GLY A 18 -6.56 -5.85 -0.75
CA GLY A 18 -7.85 -5.85 -1.44
C GLY A 18 -8.16 -4.51 -2.10
N ALA A 19 -7.92 -3.39 -1.42
CA ALA A 19 -8.09 -2.06 -2.00
C ALA A 19 -7.13 -1.82 -3.17
N ALA A 20 -5.85 -2.17 -3.03
CA ALA A 20 -4.87 -2.05 -4.12
C ALA A 20 -5.26 -2.89 -5.34
N ALA A 21 -5.74 -4.12 -5.13
CA ALA A 21 -6.25 -4.97 -6.21
C ALA A 21 -7.51 -4.39 -6.86
N ALA A 22 -8.45 -3.85 -6.08
CA ALA A 22 -9.64 -3.19 -6.61
C ALA A 22 -9.27 -1.96 -7.45
N LEU A 23 -8.30 -1.15 -7.00
CA LEU A 23 -7.78 -0.01 -7.77
C LEU A 23 -7.14 -0.44 -9.09
N LEU A 24 -6.38 -1.55 -9.12
CA LEU A 24 -5.86 -2.11 -10.36
C LEU A 24 -6.98 -2.52 -11.33
N VAL A 25 -8.04 -3.15 -10.82
CA VAL A 25 -9.20 -3.58 -11.62
C VAL A 25 -9.99 -2.39 -12.16
N LEU A 26 -10.18 -1.34 -11.36
CA LEU A 26 -10.84 -0.11 -11.79
C LEU A 26 -9.99 0.64 -12.82
N HIS A 27 -8.68 0.76 -12.59
CA HIS A 27 -7.75 1.40 -13.51
C HIS A 27 -7.71 0.69 -14.87
N ALA A 28 -7.73 -0.65 -14.88
CA ALA A 28 -7.76 -1.44 -16.11
C ALA A 28 -9.07 -1.29 -16.92
N GLN A 29 -10.12 -0.74 -16.31
CA GLN A 29 -11.43 -0.53 -16.92
C GLN A 29 -11.71 0.94 -17.27
N LEU A 30 -10.74 1.84 -17.07
CA LEU A 30 -10.91 3.25 -17.45
C LEU A 30 -11.18 3.35 -18.95
N PRO A 31 -12.31 3.97 -19.37
CA PRO A 31 -12.59 4.23 -20.77
C PRO A 31 -11.71 5.37 -21.29
N ASP A 32 -11.86 5.69 -22.57
CA ASP A 32 -11.29 6.91 -23.13
C ASP A 32 -11.87 8.15 -22.40
N PRO A 33 -11.06 9.18 -22.07
CA PRO A 33 -11.57 10.44 -21.51
C PRO A 33 -12.65 11.14 -22.32
N GLU A 34 -12.80 10.83 -23.63
CA GLU A 34 -13.93 11.32 -24.44
C GLU A 34 -15.30 10.80 -23.93
N ASP A 35 -15.34 9.62 -23.31
CA ASP A 35 -16.50 9.12 -22.55
C ASP A 35 -16.47 9.69 -21.11
N LEU A 36 -16.61 11.01 -21.03
CA LEU A 36 -16.35 11.81 -19.84
C LEU A 36 -17.13 11.32 -18.60
N GLU A 37 -18.42 11.03 -18.75
CA GLU A 37 -19.28 10.61 -17.63
C GLU A 37 -18.77 9.31 -17.00
N ARG A 38 -18.46 8.31 -17.83
CA ARG A 38 -17.98 7.02 -17.37
C ARG A 38 -16.55 7.08 -16.85
N PHE A 39 -15.68 7.84 -17.52
CA PHE A 39 -14.31 8.08 -17.08
C PHE A 39 -14.29 8.71 -15.68
N ALA A 40 -15.05 9.80 -15.51
CA ALA A 40 -15.09 10.55 -14.26
C ALA A 40 -15.67 9.72 -13.12
N THR A 41 -16.75 8.98 -13.38
CA THR A 41 -17.35 8.05 -12.40
C THR A 41 -16.33 7.04 -11.87
N LEU A 42 -15.53 6.42 -12.75
CA LEU A 42 -14.51 5.47 -12.32
C LEU A 42 -13.35 6.15 -11.58
N ARG A 43 -12.89 7.32 -12.02
CA ARG A 43 -11.86 8.10 -11.30
C ARG A 43 -12.30 8.48 -9.89
N MET A 44 -13.54 8.93 -9.73
CA MET A 44 -14.12 9.24 -8.43
C MET A 44 -14.24 7.99 -7.54
N ALA A 45 -14.65 6.85 -8.11
CA ALA A 45 -14.71 5.58 -7.39
C ALA A 45 -13.32 5.14 -6.91
N MET A 46 -12.29 5.29 -7.75
CA MET A 46 -10.90 5.01 -7.38
C MET A 46 -10.42 5.93 -6.24
N GLY A 47 -10.70 7.23 -6.32
CA GLY A 47 -10.42 8.18 -5.24
C GLY A 47 -11.09 7.77 -3.92
N ALA A 48 -12.36 7.37 -3.96
CA ALA A 48 -13.10 6.92 -2.78
C ALA A 48 -12.52 5.62 -2.18
N VAL A 49 -12.12 4.65 -3.00
CA VAL A 49 -11.46 3.41 -2.54
C VAL A 49 -10.11 3.74 -1.88
N ALA A 50 -9.33 4.62 -2.48
CA ALA A 50 -8.05 5.05 -1.94
C ALA A 50 -8.22 5.71 -0.56
N GLU A 51 -9.08 6.73 -0.47
CA GLU A 51 -9.33 7.48 0.76
C GLU A 51 -10.00 6.66 1.86
N ARG A 52 -11.02 5.86 1.53
CA ARG A 52 -11.88 5.21 2.54
C ARG A 52 -11.46 3.80 2.90
N ILE A 53 -10.63 3.15 2.08
CA ILE A 53 -10.21 1.76 2.31
C ILE A 53 -8.70 1.63 2.36
N LEU A 54 -7.99 2.07 1.32
CA LEU A 54 -6.54 1.90 1.21
C LEU A 54 -5.79 2.63 2.34
N LEU A 55 -6.06 3.92 2.51
CA LEU A 55 -5.42 4.78 3.49
C LEU A 55 -5.66 4.33 4.95
N PRO A 56 -6.90 4.08 5.42
CA PRO A 56 -7.12 3.60 6.78
C PRO A 56 -6.53 2.19 7.00
N SER A 57 -6.51 1.35 5.96
CA SER A 57 -5.92 0.01 6.05
C SER A 57 -4.41 0.07 6.27
N ILE A 58 -3.67 0.89 5.51
CA ILE A 58 -2.22 1.00 5.69
C ILE A 58 -1.87 1.65 7.04
N ALA A 59 -2.65 2.64 7.48
CA ALA A 59 -2.51 3.22 8.81
C ALA A 59 -2.72 2.17 9.90
N LEU A 60 -3.75 1.34 9.77
CA LEU A 60 -4.03 0.25 10.73
C LEU A 60 -2.89 -0.77 10.78
N VAL A 61 -2.34 -1.17 9.64
CA VAL A 61 -1.17 -2.07 9.55
C VAL A 61 0.03 -1.47 10.26
N LEU A 62 0.36 -0.21 9.97
CA LEU A 62 1.53 0.46 10.51
C LEU A 62 1.43 0.63 12.03
N VAL A 63 0.33 1.20 12.52
CA VAL A 63 0.12 1.44 13.96
C VAL A 63 0.10 0.13 14.73
N SER A 64 -0.66 -0.87 14.28
CA SER A 64 -0.70 -2.17 14.96
C SER A 64 0.64 -2.91 14.94
N GLY A 65 1.42 -2.77 13.86
CA GLY A 65 2.75 -3.34 13.72
C GLY A 65 3.77 -2.70 14.67
N LEU A 66 3.81 -1.37 14.73
CA LEU A 66 4.68 -0.62 15.64
C LEU A 66 4.35 -0.90 17.11
N LEU A 67 3.06 -0.93 17.47
CA LEU A 67 2.65 -1.31 18.82
C LEU A 67 3.03 -2.75 19.16
N ALA A 68 2.90 -3.68 18.21
CA ALA A 68 3.30 -5.07 18.42
C ALA A 68 4.82 -5.20 18.68
N MET A 69 5.62 -4.37 18.03
CA MET A 69 7.07 -4.28 18.26
C MET A 69 7.38 -3.68 19.63
N ALA A 70 6.78 -2.53 19.97
CA ALA A 70 6.99 -1.85 21.24
C ALA A 70 6.67 -2.74 22.47
N PHE A 71 5.59 -3.53 22.39
CA PHE A 71 5.17 -4.40 23.51
C PHE A 71 5.79 -5.80 23.51
N ASN A 72 6.69 -6.14 22.58
CA ASN A 72 7.28 -7.47 22.49
C ASN A 72 8.79 -7.42 22.27
N ARG A 73 9.56 -7.47 23.38
CA ARG A 73 11.04 -7.46 23.36
C ARG A 73 11.66 -8.54 22.46
N ALA A 74 10.98 -9.67 22.26
CA ALA A 74 11.47 -10.73 21.36
C ALA A 74 11.59 -10.26 19.90
N PHE A 75 10.85 -9.22 19.49
CA PHE A 75 10.94 -8.63 18.16
C PHE A 75 12.14 -7.72 17.97
N HIS A 76 12.70 -7.16 19.04
CA HIS A 76 13.86 -6.26 18.93
C HIS A 76 15.13 -7.01 18.50
N ASN A 77 15.26 -8.27 18.89
CA ASN A 77 16.42 -9.12 18.56
C ASN A 77 16.23 -9.90 17.24
N ALA A 78 15.11 -9.69 16.54
CA ALA A 78 14.76 -10.44 15.34
C ALA A 78 15.00 -9.58 14.08
N GLY A 79 16.10 -9.82 13.37
CA GLY A 79 16.46 -9.04 12.16
C GLY A 79 15.38 -9.02 11.07
N TRP A 80 14.62 -10.10 10.91
CA TRP A 80 13.51 -10.14 9.95
C TRP A 80 12.37 -9.16 10.30
N VAL A 81 12.19 -8.81 11.58
CA VAL A 81 11.18 -7.81 11.99
C VAL A 81 11.62 -6.42 11.56
N TRP A 82 12.90 -6.09 11.72
CA TRP A 82 13.46 -4.82 11.26
C TRP A 82 13.40 -4.69 9.74
N LEU A 83 13.70 -5.76 9.00
CA LEU A 83 13.54 -5.79 7.55
C LEU A 83 12.09 -5.52 7.15
N LYS A 84 11.15 -6.22 7.80
CA LYS A 84 9.70 -6.01 7.58
C LYS A 84 9.27 -4.58 7.91
N LEU A 85 9.85 -3.96 8.94
CA LEU A 85 9.54 -2.57 9.28
C LEU A 85 10.01 -1.62 8.17
N ILE A 86 11.24 -1.77 7.67
CA ILE A 86 11.77 -0.94 6.57
C ILE A 86 10.86 -1.05 5.35
N PHE A 87 10.56 -2.28 4.91
CA PHE A 87 9.65 -2.49 3.80
C PHE A 87 8.23 -1.98 4.09
N GLY A 88 7.76 -2.08 5.34
CA GLY A 88 6.48 -1.52 5.77
C GLY A 88 6.41 0.00 5.61
N VAL A 89 7.48 0.70 5.97
CA VAL A 89 7.60 2.16 5.78
C VAL A 89 7.64 2.50 4.30
N LEU A 90 8.39 1.76 3.48
CA LEU A 90 8.43 1.96 2.03
C LEU A 90 7.06 1.77 1.38
N VAL A 91 6.31 0.75 1.78
CA VAL A 91 4.92 0.54 1.31
C VAL A 91 4.04 1.71 1.74
N PHE A 92 4.14 2.19 2.98
CA PHE A 92 3.35 3.30 3.49
C PHE A 92 3.65 4.60 2.72
N GLU A 93 4.91 4.99 2.59
CA GLU A 93 5.33 6.18 1.85
C GLU A 93 4.95 6.09 0.37
N GLY A 94 5.28 4.96 -0.28
CA GLY A 94 4.91 4.72 -1.67
C GLY A 94 3.40 4.75 -1.90
N THR A 95 2.61 4.28 -0.94
CA THR A 95 1.15 4.40 -0.99
C THR A 95 0.73 5.87 -0.95
N LEU A 96 1.23 6.66 -0.01
CA LEU A 96 0.81 8.06 0.13
C LEU A 96 1.20 8.89 -1.08
N VAL A 97 2.46 8.79 -1.51
CA VAL A 97 3.04 9.65 -2.54
C VAL A 97 2.64 9.19 -3.94
N SER A 98 2.71 7.89 -4.21
CA SER A 98 2.60 7.35 -5.57
C SER A 98 1.23 6.76 -5.90
N VAL A 99 0.32 6.63 -4.93
CA VAL A 99 -1.03 6.10 -5.16
C VAL A 99 -2.10 7.04 -4.61
N GLN A 100 -2.14 7.29 -3.30
CA GLN A 100 -3.20 8.06 -2.64
C GLN A 100 -3.32 9.47 -3.21
N ALA A 101 -2.22 10.24 -3.23
CA ALA A 101 -2.26 11.63 -3.70
C ALA A 101 -2.62 11.75 -5.20
N PRO A 102 -2.09 10.91 -6.12
CA PRO A 102 -2.59 10.85 -7.50
C PRO A 102 -4.07 10.48 -7.62
N MET A 103 -4.53 9.43 -6.93
CA MET A 103 -5.93 8.97 -7.01
C MET A 103 -6.91 10.05 -6.56
N GLN A 104 -6.59 10.76 -5.47
CA GLN A 104 -7.43 11.84 -4.98
C GLN A 104 -7.44 13.05 -5.94
N ARG A 105 -6.29 13.43 -6.49
CA ARG A 105 -6.22 14.52 -7.48
C ARG A 105 -6.99 14.18 -8.75
N ALA A 106 -6.84 12.96 -9.26
CA ALA A 106 -7.56 12.51 -10.45
C ALA A 106 -9.07 12.48 -10.22
N ALA A 107 -9.53 12.08 -9.03
CA ALA A 107 -10.96 12.11 -8.67
C ALA A 107 -11.51 13.54 -8.65
N LEU A 108 -10.80 14.49 -8.04
CA LEU A 108 -11.20 15.90 -7.99
C LEU A 108 -11.21 16.56 -9.37
N GLN A 109 -10.22 16.25 -10.22
CA GLN A 109 -10.17 16.75 -11.60
C GLN A 109 -11.33 16.20 -12.44
N ALA A 110 -11.64 14.91 -12.28
CA ALA A 110 -12.77 14.27 -12.93
C ALA A 110 -14.11 14.91 -12.52
N GLU A 111 -14.29 15.20 -11.23
CA GLU A 111 -15.48 15.89 -10.72
C GLU A 111 -15.61 17.30 -11.30
N ALA A 112 -14.51 18.06 -11.34
CA ALA A 112 -14.48 19.41 -11.92
C ALA A 112 -14.78 19.40 -13.44
N ALA A 113 -14.31 18.38 -14.16
CA ALA A 113 -14.61 18.23 -15.58
C ALA A 113 -16.09 17.91 -15.83
N LEU A 114 -16.74 17.10 -14.98
CA LEU A 114 -18.18 16.88 -15.04
C LEU A 114 -18.99 18.15 -14.75
N ALA A 115 -18.49 19.01 -13.87
CA ALA A 115 -19.09 20.31 -13.59
C ALA A 115 -18.89 21.33 -14.73
N GLY A 116 -18.04 21.02 -15.71
CA GLY A 116 -17.68 21.94 -16.80
C GLY A 116 -16.63 22.98 -16.43
N ASP A 117 -16.00 22.85 -15.25
CA ASP A 117 -14.97 23.78 -14.76
C ASP A 117 -13.60 23.55 -15.41
N VAL A 118 -13.36 22.33 -15.94
CA VAL A 118 -12.09 21.92 -16.55
C VAL A 118 -12.36 21.18 -17.87
N PRO A 119 -11.59 21.44 -18.95
CA PRO A 119 -11.73 20.70 -20.21
C PRO A 119 -11.40 19.20 -20.06
N ALA A 120 -12.19 18.32 -20.68
CA ALA A 120 -11.95 16.87 -20.67
C ALA A 120 -10.56 16.47 -21.21
N ALA A 121 -10.01 17.27 -22.13
CA ALA A 121 -8.66 17.08 -22.66
C ALA A 121 -7.55 17.16 -21.58
N GLU A 122 -7.80 17.84 -20.47
CA GLU A 122 -6.85 17.94 -19.36
C GLU A 122 -6.84 16.70 -18.46
N LEU A 123 -7.83 15.79 -18.60
CA LEU A 123 -7.90 14.54 -17.87
C LEU A 123 -6.96 13.45 -18.40
N ALA A 124 -6.37 13.65 -19.58
CA ALA A 124 -5.50 12.69 -20.26
C ALA A 124 -4.09 12.55 -19.67
N ALA A 125 -3.85 13.05 -18.44
CA ALA A 125 -2.59 12.90 -17.72
C ALA A 125 -2.15 11.42 -17.66
N PRO A 126 -0.83 11.13 -17.69
CA PRO A 126 -0.36 9.77 -17.99
C PRO A 126 -0.82 8.76 -16.93
N LEU A 127 -1.71 7.86 -17.35
CA LEU A 127 -2.24 6.73 -16.59
C LEU A 127 -1.19 5.62 -16.35
N GLY A 128 -0.14 5.56 -17.18
CA GLY A 128 0.90 4.52 -17.11
C GLY A 128 1.67 4.47 -15.78
N PRO A 129 2.23 5.59 -15.30
CA PRO A 129 2.92 5.67 -14.00
C PRO A 129 2.04 5.26 -12.81
N GLU A 130 0.74 5.58 -12.82
CA GLU A 130 -0.21 5.20 -11.77
C GLU A 130 -0.43 3.69 -11.69
N TRP A 131 -0.47 3.01 -12.84
CA TRP A 131 -0.56 1.55 -12.89
C TRP A 131 0.71 0.90 -12.30
N GLY A 132 1.89 1.40 -12.70
CA GLY A 132 3.16 0.89 -12.22
C GLY A 132 3.30 1.00 -10.70
N SER A 133 2.91 2.13 -10.11
CA SER A 133 3.00 2.34 -8.67
C SER A 133 2.08 1.41 -7.88
N LEU A 134 0.85 1.17 -8.35
CA LEU A 134 -0.09 0.22 -7.74
C LEU A 134 0.49 -1.21 -7.66
N TRP A 135 1.10 -1.69 -8.75
CA TRP A 135 1.76 -3.00 -8.73
C TRP A 135 2.95 -3.04 -7.77
N VAL A 136 3.79 -2.01 -7.79
CA VAL A 136 4.97 -1.94 -6.91
C VAL A 136 4.55 -2.01 -5.44
N VAL A 137 3.59 -1.18 -5.01
CA VAL A 137 3.18 -1.17 -3.60
C VAL A 137 2.47 -2.48 -3.20
N LEU A 138 1.70 -3.08 -4.11
CA LEU A 138 1.06 -4.38 -3.86
C LEU A 138 2.09 -5.50 -3.71
N LEU A 139 3.07 -5.58 -4.60
CA LEU A 139 4.14 -6.59 -4.53
C LEU A 139 5.00 -6.42 -3.28
N LEU A 140 5.34 -5.18 -2.90
CA LEU A 140 6.06 -4.90 -1.66
C LEU A 140 5.23 -5.28 -0.42
N ALA A 141 3.92 -5.07 -0.44
CA ALA A 141 3.04 -5.49 0.64
C ALA A 141 2.97 -7.03 0.76
N ILE A 142 2.89 -7.74 -0.37
CA ILE A 142 2.97 -9.21 -0.40
C ILE A 142 4.32 -9.67 0.14
N PHE A 143 5.43 -9.04 -0.26
CA PHE A 143 6.75 -9.34 0.27
C PHE A 143 6.82 -9.16 1.79
N ASN A 144 6.17 -8.14 2.35
CA ASN A 144 6.05 -7.96 3.80
C ASN A 144 5.26 -9.09 4.49
N VAL A 145 4.25 -9.66 3.83
CA VAL A 145 3.55 -10.86 4.31
C VAL A 145 4.49 -12.06 4.29
N VAL A 146 5.26 -12.25 3.22
CA VAL A 146 6.27 -13.31 3.09
C VAL A 146 7.28 -13.24 4.24
N LEU A 147 7.84 -12.07 4.52
CA LEU A 147 8.76 -11.92 5.66
C LEU A 147 8.12 -12.31 6.99
N GLY A 148 6.84 -11.99 7.19
CA GLY A 148 6.09 -12.32 8.41
C GLY A 148 5.76 -13.81 8.58
N VAL A 149 5.53 -14.52 7.48
CA VAL A 149 5.18 -15.95 7.47
C VAL A 149 6.43 -16.81 7.59
N TRP A 150 7.43 -16.58 6.73
CA TRP A 150 8.62 -17.43 6.67
C TRP A 150 9.64 -17.12 7.76
N ARG A 151 9.67 -15.89 8.28
CA ARG A 151 10.52 -15.47 9.42
C ARG A 151 11.97 -15.95 9.27
N PRO A 152 12.69 -15.49 8.23
CA PRO A 152 14.03 -15.96 7.94
C PRO A 152 14.91 -15.81 9.19
N ARG A 153 15.50 -16.92 9.64
CA ARG A 153 16.46 -16.93 10.74
C ARG A 153 17.82 -16.56 10.16
N GLY A 154 18.38 -15.43 10.58
CA GLY A 154 19.74 -15.05 10.22
C GLY A 154 20.68 -16.20 10.60
N ARG A 155 21.47 -16.70 9.63
CA ARG A 155 22.55 -17.65 9.92
C ARG A 155 23.36 -17.07 11.06
N ARG A 156 23.37 -17.74 12.22
CA ARG A 156 24.39 -17.48 13.24
C ARG A 156 25.73 -17.56 12.50
N ARG A 157 26.52 -16.51 12.56
CA ARG A 157 27.93 -16.58 12.15
C ARG A 157 28.56 -17.68 13.01
N GLU A 158 28.72 -18.87 12.45
CA GLU A 158 29.57 -19.95 12.98
C GLU A 158 31.06 -19.58 12.91
N ALA A 159 31.40 -18.41 12.35
CA ALA A 159 32.76 -17.91 12.14
C ALA A 159 33.44 -17.27 13.37
N ALA A 160 33.13 -17.73 14.59
CA ALA A 160 33.93 -17.38 15.77
C ALA A 160 34.42 -18.62 16.55
N ALA A 161 34.21 -19.82 16.01
CA ALA A 161 34.83 -21.05 16.51
C ALA A 161 36.13 -21.42 15.74
N GLY A 162 36.55 -20.59 14.76
CA GLY A 162 37.76 -20.80 13.97
C GLY A 162 38.89 -19.79 14.24
N ALA A 163 38.87 -19.11 15.39
CA ALA A 163 39.93 -18.17 15.80
C ALA A 163 40.60 -18.58 17.13
N ALA A 164 40.52 -19.87 17.47
CA ALA A 164 41.18 -20.48 18.61
C ALA A 164 41.96 -21.74 18.19
N ASP A 165 42.63 -21.66 17.03
CA ASP A 165 43.71 -22.56 16.63
C ASP A 165 45.00 -21.76 16.50
#